data_AF-A0A814D2T4-F1
#
_entry.id   AF-A0A814D2T4-F1
#
_cell.length_a   1.000
_cell.length_b   1.000
_cell.length_c   1.000
_cell.angle_alpha   90.00
_cell.angle_beta   90.00
_cell.angle_gamma   90.00
#
_symmetry.space_group_name_H-M   'P 1'
#
loop_
_entity.id
_entity.type
_entity.pdbx_description
1 polymer ?
#
loop_
_entity_poly.entity_id
_entity_poly.type
_entity_poly.pdbx_seq_one_letter_code
_entity_poly.pdbx_strand_id
1 'polypeptide(L)'
;MSRGVKEIVPDFHSSEPKSVSSNDCYMRLVGSVENTTHRENFIKTIDSEETMKDLNEAVESISIMENENTELILEYMTLHYTFKEENTFVQSEHTKYESYFNSDFYDLMKDKASYEKLEEICRNYEKIKSANVDQAMVEHNQRVAKTNSYFIGKGSSQNEAKAAALALSFYTGTKSGISNQDASNKTNIEYRSQRVVIDKQREEKPIEKLIICNYLLRALSKIPYYRGYVTRACSLKDDVLKLYMPGSLIIWTQFNGTFKGKSVLNDFDFAHRNTFFKIYSLTGRPIKTFSNYEDEDEILFLPDSTFLVLKHVASHHGTQHTLYMRQVELGLSTSSILWVDDRIFKDDWNNEEYMTYAEAKDLKKNIRFIQKSNTDNALSFLRSPFGQRLKNRDTFRIVTDMGRDNEQPAYNAGARFIKGIRMLGFNNQCLVFVGNKERTEKIINTELDAHERQFTKVTVSSDDLKSFISFESTL
;
A
#
# COMPACT_ATOMS: atom_id res chain seq x y z
N MET A 1 25.28 50.05 -5.48
CA MET A 1 23.94 50.65 -5.22
C MET A 1 23.11 50.34 -6.48
N SER A 2 22.15 49.40 -6.52
CA SER A 2 20.75 49.41 -5.97
C SER A 2 19.93 50.63 -6.45
N ARG A 3 18.68 50.59 -6.98
CA ARG A 3 17.57 49.59 -7.12
C ARG A 3 16.82 49.84 -8.49
N GLY A 4 15.84 49.07 -9.01
CA GLY A 4 15.34 47.72 -8.68
C GLY A 4 13.80 47.49 -8.83
N VAL A 5 13.38 46.58 -9.73
CA VAL A 5 12.09 45.79 -9.82
C VAL A 5 10.77 46.49 -10.27
N LYS A 6 9.89 45.70 -10.96
CA LYS A 6 8.45 45.88 -11.32
C LYS A 6 8.12 46.81 -12.52
N GLU A 7 7.08 46.62 -13.35
CA GLU A 7 6.03 45.58 -13.53
C GLU A 7 5.40 45.73 -14.95
N ILE A 8 4.73 44.69 -15.48
CA ILE A 8 3.35 44.68 -16.07
C ILE A 8 3.13 43.37 -16.86
N VAL A 9 1.94 42.78 -16.66
CA VAL A 9 1.44 41.53 -17.26
C VAL A 9 0.36 41.85 -18.30
N PRO A 10 0.16 41.02 -19.35
CA PRO A 10 -1.12 40.92 -20.04
C PRO A 10 -1.85 39.59 -19.74
N ASP A 11 -3.17 39.66 -19.62
CA ASP A 11 -4.06 38.57 -19.22
C ASP A 11 -4.09 37.37 -20.17
N PHE A 12 -4.20 36.16 -19.60
CA PHE A 12 -4.73 34.98 -20.29
C PHE A 12 -6.10 34.62 -19.72
N HIS A 13 -7.15 35.13 -20.34
CA HIS A 13 -8.52 34.71 -20.05
C HIS A 13 -8.78 33.29 -20.56
N SER A 14 -9.01 32.37 -19.62
CA SER A 14 -10.01 31.31 -19.66
C SER A 14 -10.46 30.82 -21.05
N SER A 15 -9.83 29.74 -21.53
CA SER A 15 -10.53 28.76 -22.39
C SER A 15 -10.65 27.46 -21.60
N GLU A 16 -11.87 27.13 -21.19
CA GLU A 16 -12.14 25.89 -20.44
C GLU A 16 -11.88 24.65 -21.31
N PRO A 17 -11.08 23.68 -20.86
CA PRO A 17 -10.97 22.40 -21.55
C PRO A 17 -12.28 21.62 -21.36
N LYS A 18 -13.01 21.40 -22.45
CA LYS A 18 -14.26 20.63 -22.47
C LYS A 18 -14.04 19.18 -22.04
N SER A 19 -14.82 18.73 -21.05
CA SER A 19 -15.13 17.33 -20.71
C SER A 19 -13.99 16.31 -20.84
N VAL A 20 -13.24 16.10 -19.74
CA VAL A 20 -12.26 15.01 -19.63
C VAL A 20 -12.95 13.70 -19.26
N SER A 21 -12.79 12.66 -20.08
CA SER A 21 -13.23 11.29 -19.74
C SER A 21 -12.33 10.71 -18.63
N SER A 22 -12.89 10.54 -17.43
CA SER A 22 -12.17 10.39 -16.15
C SER A 22 -11.72 8.96 -15.81
N ASN A 23 -10.87 8.36 -16.65
CA ASN A 23 -10.25 7.04 -16.40
C ASN A 23 -8.79 7.08 -15.93
N ASP A 24 -8.26 8.27 -15.60
CA ASP A 24 -6.88 8.42 -15.12
C ASP A 24 -6.70 7.70 -13.77
N CYS A 25 -5.70 6.83 -13.65
CA CYS A 25 -5.34 6.25 -12.35
C CYS A 25 -4.72 7.34 -11.47
N TYR A 26 -5.38 7.69 -10.37
CA TYR A 26 -4.90 8.71 -9.43
C TYR A 26 -3.60 8.26 -8.76
N MET A 27 -2.51 8.92 -9.16
CA MET A 27 -1.16 8.56 -8.77
C MET A 27 -0.28 9.77 -8.51
N ARG A 28 0.85 9.54 -7.84
CA ARG A 28 1.86 10.56 -7.54
C ARG A 28 3.26 9.99 -7.69
N LEU A 29 4.12 10.66 -8.47
CA LEU A 29 5.55 10.34 -8.53
C LEU A 29 6.24 10.88 -7.28
N VAL A 30 6.63 10.00 -6.36
CA VAL A 30 7.25 10.37 -5.08
C VAL A 30 8.74 10.70 -5.24
N GLY A 31 9.41 9.92 -6.09
CA GLY A 31 10.84 10.00 -6.29
C GLY A 31 11.29 9.19 -7.51
N SER A 32 12.53 9.41 -7.94
CA SER A 32 13.17 8.61 -8.97
C SER A 32 14.69 8.55 -8.76
N VAL A 33 15.33 7.53 -9.33
CA VAL A 33 16.79 7.50 -9.47
C VAL A 33 17.22 8.47 -10.57
N GLU A 34 17.66 9.66 -10.18
CA GLU A 34 18.13 10.69 -11.13
C GLU A 34 19.54 10.42 -11.64
N ASN A 35 20.40 9.81 -10.82
CA ASN A 35 21.76 9.48 -11.22
C ASN A 35 21.74 8.37 -12.29
N THR A 36 22.17 8.72 -13.51
CA THR A 36 22.16 7.82 -14.66
C THR A 36 22.93 6.52 -14.41
N THR A 37 24.09 6.57 -13.74
CA THR A 37 24.89 5.37 -13.43
C THR A 37 24.15 4.42 -12.49
N HIS A 38 23.51 4.92 -11.42
CA HIS A 38 22.72 4.09 -10.52
C HIS A 38 21.49 3.49 -11.23
N ARG A 39 20.81 4.27 -12.08
CA ARG A 39 19.66 3.80 -12.87
C ARG A 39 20.05 2.76 -13.91
N GLU A 40 21.16 2.94 -14.62
CA GLU A 40 21.67 1.95 -15.57
C GLU A 40 22.10 0.66 -14.87
N ASN A 41 22.76 0.75 -13.71
CA ASN A 41 23.14 -0.43 -12.95
C ASN A 41 21.89 -1.19 -12.45
N PHE A 42 20.85 -0.47 -12.01
CA PHE A 42 19.56 -1.07 -11.64
C PHE A 42 18.90 -1.82 -12.80
N ILE A 43 18.85 -1.21 -13.99
CA ILE A 43 18.32 -1.86 -15.21
C ILE A 43 19.17 -3.10 -15.57
N LYS A 44 20.50 -2.98 -15.53
CA LYS A 44 21.42 -4.11 -15.78
C LYS A 44 21.21 -5.26 -14.78
N THR A 45 20.99 -4.97 -13.49
CA THR A 45 20.65 -6.00 -12.49
C THR A 45 19.36 -6.72 -12.89
N ILE A 46 18.30 -5.97 -13.18
CA ILE A 46 16.99 -6.51 -13.61
C ILE A 46 17.14 -7.42 -14.84
N ASP A 47 17.82 -6.98 -15.89
CA ASP A 47 17.98 -7.76 -17.12
C ASP A 47 18.94 -8.96 -16.94
N SER A 48 19.93 -8.87 -16.05
CA SER A 48 20.85 -9.98 -15.74
C SER A 48 20.17 -11.13 -14.99
N GLU A 49 19.21 -10.82 -14.10
CA GLU A 49 18.44 -11.82 -13.36
C GLU A 49 17.42 -12.55 -14.24
N GLU A 50 16.92 -11.91 -15.32
CA GLU A 50 16.20 -12.60 -16.39
C GLU A 50 17.13 -13.53 -17.18
N THR A 51 18.31 -13.03 -17.58
CA THR A 51 19.23 -13.77 -18.46
C THR A 51 19.82 -15.05 -17.83
N MET A 52 20.05 -15.08 -16.51
CA MET A 52 20.52 -16.30 -15.83
C MET A 52 19.45 -17.41 -15.73
N LYS A 53 18.19 -17.11 -16.05
CA LYS A 53 17.05 -18.03 -15.96
C LYS A 53 16.58 -18.58 -17.32
N ASP A 54 16.92 -17.91 -18.42
CA ASP A 54 16.58 -18.27 -19.81
C ASP A 54 17.14 -19.63 -20.32
N LEU A 55 17.64 -20.49 -19.45
CA LEU A 55 17.93 -21.90 -19.73
C LEU A 55 16.72 -22.83 -19.52
N ASN A 56 15.61 -22.38 -18.91
CA ASN A 56 14.35 -23.15 -18.82
C ASN A 56 13.09 -22.25 -18.92
N GLU A 57 12.37 -22.39 -20.04
CA GLU A 57 10.97 -21.95 -20.31
C GLU A 57 10.55 -20.47 -20.10
N ALA A 58 9.84 -19.92 -21.09
CA ALA A 58 9.54 -18.49 -21.25
C ALA A 58 8.46 -17.89 -20.30
N VAL A 59 8.40 -18.32 -19.04
CA VAL A 59 7.43 -17.88 -18.01
C VAL A 59 8.07 -16.93 -16.96
N GLU A 60 9.40 -16.72 -17.03
CA GLU A 60 10.18 -16.29 -15.86
C GLU A 60 10.50 -14.78 -15.72
N SER A 61 10.13 -13.91 -16.68
CA SER A 61 10.31 -12.43 -16.62
C SER A 61 9.53 -11.71 -15.51
N ILE A 62 8.88 -12.49 -14.64
CA ILE A 62 8.04 -12.04 -13.54
C ILE A 62 8.78 -12.22 -12.20
N SER A 63 9.82 -13.08 -12.14
CA SER A 63 10.54 -13.41 -10.89
C SER A 63 11.37 -12.26 -10.32
N ILE A 64 11.83 -11.31 -11.15
CA ILE A 64 12.49 -10.09 -10.68
C ILE A 64 11.63 -9.27 -9.70
N MET A 65 10.30 -9.34 -9.82
CA MET A 65 9.38 -8.61 -8.94
C MET A 65 9.25 -9.26 -7.55
N GLU A 66 9.58 -10.55 -7.42
CA GLU A 66 9.70 -11.25 -6.12
C GLU A 66 10.97 -10.83 -5.36
N ASN A 67 12.02 -10.42 -6.07
CA ASN A 67 13.32 -10.13 -5.48
C ASN A 67 13.33 -8.79 -4.71
N GLU A 68 13.46 -8.89 -3.39
CA GLU A 68 13.62 -7.76 -2.48
C GLU A 68 14.88 -6.92 -2.75
N ASN A 69 15.93 -7.51 -3.34
CA ASN A 69 17.17 -6.78 -3.64
C ASN A 69 16.96 -5.66 -4.68
N THR A 70 15.87 -5.69 -5.44
CA THR A 70 15.45 -4.54 -6.27
C THR A 70 15.22 -3.29 -5.42
N GLU A 71 14.86 -3.43 -4.15
CA GLU A 71 14.62 -2.32 -3.22
C GLU A 71 15.92 -1.67 -2.70
N LEU A 72 17.11 -2.24 -2.95
CA LEU A 72 18.39 -1.58 -2.67
C LEU A 72 18.52 -0.25 -3.42
N ILE A 73 17.80 -0.09 -4.53
CA ILE A 73 17.77 1.15 -5.31
C ILE A 73 17.18 2.34 -4.54
N LEU A 74 16.38 2.08 -3.49
CA LEU A 74 15.80 3.13 -2.65
C LEU A 74 16.87 3.99 -1.96
N GLU A 75 18.07 3.45 -1.73
CA GLU A 75 19.22 4.19 -1.20
C GLU A 75 19.66 5.36 -2.09
N TYR A 76 19.43 5.25 -3.41
CA TYR A 76 19.83 6.23 -4.42
C TYR A 76 18.67 7.07 -4.97
N MET A 77 17.52 7.04 -4.30
CA MET A 77 16.30 7.75 -4.71
C MET A 77 16.43 9.26 -4.46
N THR A 78 16.19 10.12 -5.47
CA THR A 78 15.85 11.53 -5.21
C THR A 78 14.35 11.66 -4.99
N LEU A 79 13.92 12.46 -4.01
CA LEU A 79 12.51 12.76 -3.77
C LEU A 79 12.09 14.01 -4.57
N HIS A 80 10.97 13.93 -5.30
CA HIS A 80 10.46 15.02 -6.15
C HIS A 80 9.68 16.10 -5.40
N TYR A 81 9.44 15.91 -4.10
CA TYR A 81 8.77 16.87 -3.23
C TYR A 81 9.61 17.12 -1.98
N THR A 82 9.79 18.40 -1.61
CA THR A 82 10.22 18.69 -0.23
C THR A 82 9.03 18.58 0.71
N PHE A 83 9.24 18.06 1.92
CA PHE A 83 8.15 17.82 2.89
C PHE A 83 7.39 19.10 3.32
N LYS A 84 7.96 20.29 3.07
CA LYS A 84 7.26 21.56 3.25
C LYS A 84 6.22 21.81 2.16
N GLU A 85 6.54 21.47 0.92
CA GLU A 85 5.62 21.59 -0.23
C GLU A 85 4.48 20.57 -0.15
N GLU A 86 4.71 19.38 0.44
CA GLU A 86 3.64 18.40 0.73
C GLU A 86 2.54 18.94 1.67
N ASN A 87 2.85 19.92 2.52
CA ASN A 87 1.85 20.60 3.34
C ASN A 87 1.18 21.78 2.61
N THR A 88 1.76 22.32 1.53
CA THR A 88 1.27 23.56 0.89
C THR A 88 0.64 23.31 -0.48
N PHE A 89 1.33 22.60 -1.38
CA PHE A 89 0.84 22.25 -2.72
C PHE A 89 -0.35 21.28 -2.68
N VAL A 90 -0.36 20.40 -1.67
CA VAL A 90 -1.37 19.33 -1.56
C VAL A 90 -2.61 19.80 -0.79
N GLN A 91 -2.70 21.07 -0.39
CA GLN A 91 -3.91 21.65 0.23
C GLN A 91 -4.88 22.27 -0.79
N SER A 92 -4.46 22.59 -2.02
CA SER A 92 -5.22 23.50 -2.91
C SER A 92 -6.10 22.84 -3.97
N GLU A 93 -5.76 21.65 -4.48
CA GLU A 93 -6.40 21.11 -5.71
C GLU A 93 -7.10 19.74 -5.55
N HIS A 94 -6.67 18.90 -4.59
CA HIS A 94 -7.22 17.56 -4.39
C HIS A 94 -7.49 17.26 -2.92
N THR A 95 -8.71 16.84 -2.60
CA THR A 95 -9.13 16.49 -1.24
C THR A 95 -8.37 15.25 -0.78
N LYS A 96 -7.28 15.40 0.00
CA LYS A 96 -6.38 14.28 0.27
C LYS A 96 -7.02 13.19 1.11
N TYR A 97 -7.04 11.97 0.59
CA TYR A 97 -7.36 10.78 1.38
C TYR A 97 -6.27 10.52 2.44
N GLU A 98 -5.01 10.84 2.13
CA GLU A 98 -3.89 10.94 3.09
C GLU A 98 -4.23 11.76 4.36
N SER A 99 -5.00 12.86 4.25
CA SER A 99 -5.35 13.71 5.40
C SER A 99 -6.56 13.22 6.20
N TYR A 100 -7.25 12.18 5.74
CA TYR A 100 -8.41 11.58 6.41
C TYR A 100 -8.08 10.33 7.21
N PHE A 101 -6.81 10.10 7.60
CA PHE A 101 -6.45 9.01 8.53
C PHE A 101 -5.59 9.51 9.69
N ASN A 102 -5.71 10.80 10.01
CA ASN A 102 -5.16 11.43 11.21
C ASN A 102 -6.11 11.30 12.41
N SER A 103 -5.70 11.83 13.56
CA SER A 103 -6.54 11.93 14.77
C SER A 103 -7.94 12.45 14.50
N ASP A 104 -8.01 13.53 13.75
CA ASP A 104 -9.18 14.38 13.62
C ASP A 104 -10.27 13.69 12.80
N PHE A 105 -9.89 12.85 11.82
CA PHE A 105 -10.82 11.96 11.15
C PHE A 105 -11.42 10.91 12.06
N TYR A 106 -10.61 10.23 12.89
CA TYR A 106 -11.15 9.20 13.80
C TYR A 106 -12.07 9.82 14.85
N ASP A 107 -11.72 11.01 15.34
CA ASP A 107 -12.53 11.77 16.28
C ASP A 107 -13.83 12.26 15.60
N LEU A 108 -13.79 12.70 14.33
CA LEU A 108 -14.97 13.00 13.51
C LEU A 108 -15.85 11.76 13.25
N MET A 109 -15.26 10.61 12.92
CA MET A 109 -15.99 9.38 12.63
C MET A 109 -16.70 8.82 13.87
N LYS A 110 -16.14 9.03 15.07
CA LYS A 110 -16.73 8.56 16.34
C LYS A 110 -18.18 9.02 16.54
N ASP A 111 -18.49 10.25 16.12
CA ASP A 111 -19.81 10.88 16.31
C ASP A 111 -20.69 10.82 15.05
N LYS A 112 -20.15 10.37 13.91
CA LYS A 112 -20.81 10.44 12.58
C LYS A 112 -21.01 9.09 11.90
N ALA A 113 -20.19 8.09 12.22
CA ALA A 113 -20.24 6.77 11.60
C ALA A 113 -21.02 5.78 12.48
N SER A 114 -22.13 5.25 11.94
CA SER A 114 -22.83 4.09 12.48
C SER A 114 -23.16 3.11 11.36
N TYR A 115 -23.57 1.89 11.72
CA TYR A 115 -24.03 0.90 10.74
C TYR A 115 -25.27 1.40 9.99
N GLU A 116 -26.24 1.96 10.72
CA GLU A 116 -27.50 2.50 10.21
C GLU A 116 -27.25 3.68 9.26
N LYS A 117 -26.29 4.56 9.61
CA LYS A 117 -25.90 5.68 8.75
C LYS A 117 -25.20 5.19 7.48
N LEU A 118 -24.35 4.16 7.57
CA LEU A 118 -23.75 3.53 6.39
C LEU A 118 -24.82 2.88 5.50
N GLU A 119 -25.79 2.15 6.07
CA GLU A 119 -26.89 1.52 5.32
C GLU A 119 -27.78 2.55 4.61
N GLU A 120 -28.10 3.67 5.27
CA GLU A 120 -28.80 4.81 4.67
C GLU A 120 -28.02 5.41 3.49
N ILE A 121 -26.70 5.62 3.66
CA ILE A 121 -25.81 6.14 2.60
C ILE A 121 -25.77 5.16 1.42
N CYS A 122 -25.46 3.87 1.65
CA CYS A 122 -25.41 2.85 0.60
C CYS A 122 -26.73 2.79 -0.17
N ARG A 123 -27.87 2.75 0.52
CA ARG A 123 -29.21 2.78 -0.09
C ARG A 123 -29.42 4.04 -0.94
N ASN A 124 -28.98 5.21 -0.49
CA ASN A 124 -29.10 6.45 -1.26
C ASN A 124 -28.22 6.44 -2.53
N TYR A 125 -27.01 5.88 -2.46
CA TYR A 125 -26.18 5.69 -3.65
C TYR A 125 -26.74 4.64 -4.63
N GLU A 126 -27.37 3.57 -4.14
CA GLU A 126 -28.01 2.54 -4.98
C GLU A 126 -29.28 3.06 -5.67
N LYS A 127 -30.06 3.97 -5.06
CA LYS A 127 -31.19 4.67 -5.73
C LYS A 127 -30.79 5.40 -7.02
N ILE A 128 -29.52 5.83 -7.13
CA ILE A 128 -29.00 6.56 -8.29
C ILE A 128 -28.62 5.60 -9.43
N LYS A 129 -28.37 4.31 -9.12
CA LYS A 129 -27.67 3.36 -10.00
C LYS A 129 -28.52 2.17 -10.41
N SER A 130 -29.30 1.63 -9.48
CA SER A 130 -30.16 0.48 -9.71
C SER A 130 -31.60 0.93 -9.93
N ALA A 131 -32.24 0.39 -10.97
CA ALA A 131 -33.69 0.50 -11.16
C ALA A 131 -34.49 -0.17 -10.03
N ASN A 132 -33.85 -1.03 -9.23
CA ASN A 132 -34.44 -1.70 -8.07
C ASN A 132 -33.48 -1.65 -6.86
N VAL A 133 -33.50 -0.53 -6.13
CA VAL A 133 -32.70 -0.32 -4.93
C VAL A 133 -32.91 -1.39 -3.86
N ASP A 134 -34.13 -1.91 -3.70
CA ASP A 134 -34.41 -2.91 -2.67
C ASP A 134 -33.78 -4.26 -2.99
N GLN A 135 -33.75 -4.67 -4.26
CA GLN A 135 -33.01 -5.85 -4.69
C GLN A 135 -31.49 -5.69 -4.49
N ALA A 136 -30.94 -4.52 -4.83
CA ALA A 136 -29.53 -4.22 -4.60
C ALA A 136 -29.16 -4.29 -3.10
N MET A 137 -29.99 -3.70 -2.23
CA MET A 137 -29.78 -3.76 -0.78
C MET A 137 -30.00 -5.17 -0.21
N VAL A 138 -30.87 -5.99 -0.80
CA VAL A 138 -31.02 -7.41 -0.42
C VAL A 138 -29.75 -8.20 -0.74
N GLU A 139 -29.12 -8.01 -1.91
CA GLU A 139 -27.83 -8.65 -2.24
C GLU A 139 -26.73 -8.26 -1.24
N HIS A 140 -26.61 -6.96 -0.93
CA HIS A 140 -25.67 -6.50 0.09
C HIS A 140 -25.93 -7.14 1.46
N ASN A 141 -27.18 -7.14 1.92
CA ASN A 141 -27.53 -7.69 3.22
C ASN A 141 -27.36 -9.22 3.29
N GLN A 142 -27.52 -9.95 2.18
CA GLN A 142 -27.16 -11.37 2.09
C GLN A 142 -25.64 -11.60 2.22
N ARG A 143 -24.80 -10.77 1.58
CA ARG A 143 -23.33 -10.84 1.73
C ARG A 143 -22.88 -10.46 3.14
N VAL A 144 -23.49 -9.44 3.74
CA VAL A 144 -23.28 -9.04 5.14
C VAL A 144 -23.61 -10.20 6.08
N ALA A 145 -24.76 -10.87 5.90
CA ALA A 145 -25.16 -12.01 6.71
C ALA A 145 -24.15 -13.17 6.63
N LYS A 146 -23.61 -13.46 5.43
CA LYS A 146 -22.57 -14.48 5.22
C LYS A 146 -21.22 -14.14 5.84
N THR A 147 -20.82 -12.87 5.87
CA THR A 147 -19.41 -12.47 6.11
C THR A 147 -19.13 -11.67 7.38
N ASN A 148 -20.15 -11.14 8.07
CA ASN A 148 -19.90 -10.36 9.31
C ASN A 148 -19.22 -11.18 10.43
N SER A 149 -19.48 -12.50 10.49
CA SER A 149 -18.87 -13.40 11.49
C SER A 149 -17.35 -13.45 11.43
N TYR A 150 -16.75 -13.26 10.24
CA TYR A 150 -15.31 -13.09 10.08
C TYR A 150 -14.76 -11.91 10.90
N PHE A 151 -15.42 -10.75 10.80
CA PHE A 151 -14.98 -9.54 11.51
C PHE A 151 -15.21 -9.61 13.02
N ILE A 152 -16.24 -10.35 13.47
CA ILE A 152 -16.45 -10.68 14.90
C ILE A 152 -15.32 -11.58 15.40
N GLY A 153 -14.94 -12.62 14.64
CA GLY A 153 -13.79 -13.48 14.95
C GLY A 153 -12.45 -12.74 14.96
N LYS A 154 -12.36 -11.57 14.29
CA LYS A 154 -11.24 -10.62 14.35
C LYS A 154 -11.45 -9.50 15.39
N GLY A 155 -12.33 -9.69 16.37
CA GLY A 155 -12.51 -8.80 17.52
C GLY A 155 -13.35 -7.54 17.31
N SER A 156 -14.07 -7.42 16.18
CA SER A 156 -14.98 -6.28 15.95
C SER A 156 -16.29 -6.45 16.71
N SER A 157 -16.91 -5.35 17.16
CA SER A 157 -18.29 -5.41 17.68
C SER A 157 -19.29 -5.82 16.59
N GLN A 158 -20.47 -6.31 16.98
CA GLN A 158 -21.50 -6.77 16.04
C GLN A 158 -21.90 -5.71 14.99
N ASN A 159 -21.96 -4.44 15.38
CA ASN A 159 -22.32 -3.34 14.46
C ASN A 159 -21.14 -2.95 13.56
N GLU A 160 -19.91 -2.89 14.08
CA GLU A 160 -18.72 -2.66 13.25
C GLU A 160 -18.48 -3.81 12.26
N ALA A 161 -18.73 -5.05 12.67
CA ALA A 161 -18.61 -6.23 11.81
C ALA A 161 -19.61 -6.19 10.64
N LYS A 162 -20.86 -5.80 10.91
CA LYS A 162 -21.86 -5.57 9.86
C LYS A 162 -21.46 -4.41 8.94
N ALA A 163 -20.98 -3.30 9.51
CA ALA A 163 -20.58 -2.12 8.72
C ALA A 163 -19.35 -2.38 7.85
N ALA A 164 -18.35 -3.12 8.36
CA ALA A 164 -17.18 -3.58 7.61
C ALA A 164 -17.58 -4.49 6.44
N ALA A 165 -18.44 -5.48 6.69
CA ALA A 165 -18.97 -6.36 5.65
C ALA A 165 -19.82 -5.61 4.61
N LEU A 166 -20.63 -4.63 5.04
CA LEU A 166 -21.46 -3.81 4.16
C LEU A 166 -20.60 -2.90 3.28
N ALA A 167 -19.56 -2.28 3.85
CA ALA A 167 -18.65 -1.43 3.10
C ALA A 167 -17.88 -2.20 2.00
N LEU A 168 -17.46 -3.44 2.27
CA LEU A 168 -16.84 -4.32 1.26
C LEU A 168 -17.84 -4.77 0.20
N SER A 169 -19.03 -5.26 0.60
CA SER A 169 -20.06 -5.68 -0.36
C SER A 169 -20.48 -4.50 -1.26
N PHE A 170 -20.70 -3.32 -0.68
CA PHE A 170 -20.96 -2.08 -1.39
C PHE A 170 -19.80 -1.66 -2.30
N TYR A 171 -18.54 -1.77 -1.85
CA TYR A 171 -17.37 -1.58 -2.71
C TYR A 171 -17.41 -2.50 -3.93
N THR A 172 -17.82 -3.75 -3.81
CA THR A 172 -17.92 -4.64 -4.99
C THR A 172 -19.14 -4.41 -5.87
N GLY A 173 -20.17 -3.70 -5.39
CA GLY A 173 -21.40 -3.41 -6.14
C GLY A 173 -22.40 -4.57 -6.15
N THR A 174 -23.42 -4.52 -7.00
CA THR A 174 -24.51 -5.52 -7.07
C THR A 174 -24.68 -6.08 -8.48
N LYS A 175 -25.19 -7.31 -8.58
CA LYS A 175 -25.51 -7.96 -9.86
C LYS A 175 -26.82 -7.39 -10.45
N SER A 176 -27.78 -7.00 -9.61
CA SER A 176 -29.04 -6.37 -10.04
C SER A 176 -28.92 -4.96 -10.63
N GLY A 177 -27.77 -4.28 -10.47
CA GLY A 177 -27.49 -3.02 -11.17
C GLY A 177 -27.32 -3.19 -12.70
N ILE A 178 -27.13 -4.41 -13.19
CA ILE A 178 -26.97 -4.72 -14.61
C ILE A 178 -28.35 -4.77 -15.28
N SER A 179 -28.89 -3.60 -15.66
CA SER A 179 -30.15 -3.51 -16.39
C SER A 179 -29.98 -3.80 -17.89
N ASN A 180 -30.97 -4.46 -18.50
CA ASN A 180 -30.90 -5.16 -19.80
C ASN A 180 -30.82 -4.27 -21.07
N GLN A 181 -30.11 -3.13 -21.06
CA GLN A 181 -29.86 -2.34 -22.28
C GLN A 181 -28.38 -2.03 -22.56
N ASP A 182 -27.48 -2.13 -21.57
CA ASP A 182 -26.03 -2.02 -21.76
C ASP A 182 -25.31 -3.32 -21.40
N ALA A 183 -25.71 -4.43 -22.04
CA ALA A 183 -25.01 -5.72 -22.00
C ALA A 183 -23.64 -5.70 -22.73
N SER A 184 -23.03 -4.52 -22.90
CA SER A 184 -21.70 -4.30 -23.47
C SER A 184 -20.78 -3.59 -22.47
N ASN A 185 -20.55 -4.24 -21.32
CA ASN A 185 -19.26 -4.29 -20.59
C ASN A 185 -18.54 -2.97 -20.22
N LYS A 186 -19.18 -1.80 -20.34
CA LYS A 186 -18.57 -0.49 -20.06
C LYS A 186 -18.73 -0.01 -18.61
N THR A 187 -19.78 -0.44 -17.93
CA THR A 187 -20.19 0.10 -16.62
C THR A 187 -19.37 -0.40 -15.43
N ASN A 188 -18.67 -1.54 -15.53
CA ASN A 188 -17.90 -2.08 -14.40
C ASN A 188 -16.55 -1.39 -14.14
N ILE A 189 -15.91 -0.79 -15.16
CA ILE A 189 -14.52 -0.29 -15.03
C ILE A 189 -14.48 1.24 -14.79
N GLU A 190 -15.27 2.04 -15.53
CA GLU A 190 -15.40 3.49 -15.24
C GLU A 190 -15.89 3.75 -13.81
N TYR A 191 -16.71 2.85 -13.28
CA TYR A 191 -17.24 2.92 -11.93
C TYR A 191 -16.20 2.60 -10.83
N ARG A 192 -15.15 1.81 -11.13
CA ARG A 192 -14.05 1.54 -10.17
C ARG A 192 -12.99 2.66 -10.19
N SER A 193 -12.78 3.34 -11.31
CA SER A 193 -11.87 4.51 -11.42
C SER A 193 -12.49 5.82 -10.91
N GLN A 194 -13.80 6.01 -11.08
CA GLN A 194 -14.48 7.24 -10.64
C GLN A 194 -14.75 7.34 -9.13
N ARG A 195 -14.50 6.28 -8.35
CA ARG A 195 -15.07 6.11 -7.00
C ARG A 195 -14.52 7.00 -5.89
N VAL A 196 -13.44 7.74 -6.16
CA VAL A 196 -12.86 8.77 -5.29
C VAL A 196 -12.62 10.09 -6.06
N VAL A 197 -13.28 10.27 -7.20
CA VAL A 197 -13.18 11.52 -7.96
C VAL A 197 -14.08 12.58 -7.34
N ILE A 198 -13.49 13.71 -6.96
CA ILE A 198 -14.23 14.92 -6.59
C ILE A 198 -14.68 15.58 -7.89
N ASP A 199 -15.84 15.16 -8.37
CA ASP A 199 -16.48 15.81 -9.51
C ASP A 199 -16.97 17.20 -9.06
N LYS A 200 -16.34 18.26 -9.59
CA LYS A 200 -16.53 19.66 -9.14
C LYS A 200 -17.96 20.19 -9.38
N GLN A 201 -18.86 19.40 -9.96
CA GLN A 201 -20.23 19.80 -10.35
C GLN A 201 -21.35 19.30 -9.43
N ARG A 202 -21.06 18.58 -8.34
CA ARG A 202 -22.11 18.15 -7.38
C ARG A 202 -21.73 18.44 -5.94
N GLU A 203 -22.63 19.09 -5.20
CA GLU A 203 -22.54 19.34 -3.75
C GLU A 203 -22.77 18.04 -2.94
N GLU A 204 -21.98 17.01 -3.21
CA GLU A 204 -21.97 15.78 -2.43
C GLU A 204 -21.37 16.05 -1.05
N LYS A 205 -22.06 15.64 0.02
CA LYS A 205 -21.59 15.87 1.39
C LYS A 205 -20.33 15.04 1.65
N PRO A 206 -19.14 15.64 1.87
CA PRO A 206 -17.88 14.89 1.96
C PRO A 206 -17.91 13.80 3.04
N ILE A 207 -18.63 14.05 4.14
CA ILE A 207 -18.80 13.13 5.27
C ILE A 207 -19.33 11.74 4.88
N GLU A 208 -20.18 11.62 3.85
CA GLU A 208 -20.77 10.34 3.48
C GLU A 208 -19.74 9.40 2.83
N LYS A 209 -18.88 9.94 1.96
CA LYS A 209 -17.72 9.22 1.40
C LYS A 209 -16.74 8.82 2.49
N LEU A 210 -16.50 9.70 3.47
CA LEU A 210 -15.63 9.43 4.62
C LEU A 210 -16.14 8.27 5.49
N ILE A 211 -17.45 8.16 5.72
CA ILE A 211 -18.06 7.03 6.46
C ILE A 211 -17.85 5.69 5.72
N ILE A 212 -18.05 5.66 4.40
CA ILE A 212 -17.78 4.45 3.58
C ILE A 212 -16.29 4.07 3.69
N CYS A 213 -15.39 5.04 3.52
CA CYS A 213 -13.94 4.79 3.52
C CYS A 213 -13.42 4.37 4.90
N ASN A 214 -13.95 4.93 5.99
CA ASN A 214 -13.69 4.49 7.36
C ASN A 214 -14.00 3.00 7.53
N TYR A 215 -15.21 2.56 7.13
CA TYR A 215 -15.60 1.16 7.31
C TYR A 215 -14.89 0.21 6.34
N LEU A 216 -14.57 0.65 5.11
CA LEU A 216 -13.77 -0.12 4.18
C LEU A 216 -12.33 -0.33 4.70
N LEU A 217 -11.69 0.72 5.22
CA LEU A 217 -10.37 0.63 5.88
C LEU A 217 -10.40 -0.30 7.10
N ARG A 218 -11.41 -0.15 7.97
CA ARG A 218 -11.64 -1.00 9.16
C ARG A 218 -11.88 -2.48 8.83
N ALA A 219 -12.33 -2.78 7.63
CA ALA A 219 -12.49 -4.13 7.11
C ALA A 219 -11.16 -4.66 6.59
N LEU A 220 -10.51 -3.91 5.70
CA LEU A 220 -9.24 -4.28 5.04
C LEU A 220 -8.10 -4.46 6.04
N SER A 221 -8.03 -3.67 7.11
CA SER A 221 -7.01 -3.83 8.17
C SER A 221 -7.11 -5.17 8.90
N LYS A 222 -8.26 -5.87 8.85
CA LYS A 222 -8.48 -7.19 9.47
C LYS A 222 -8.38 -8.36 8.49
N ILE A 223 -8.12 -8.10 7.21
CA ILE A 223 -7.88 -9.12 6.20
C ILE A 223 -6.35 -9.32 6.09
N PRO A 224 -5.84 -10.58 6.08
CA PRO A 224 -4.42 -10.87 5.88
C PRO A 224 -3.87 -10.33 4.57
N TYR A 225 -2.55 -10.28 4.45
CA TYR A 225 -1.91 -9.77 3.26
C TYR A 225 -1.93 -10.84 2.16
N TYR A 226 -2.06 -10.41 0.92
CA TYR A 226 -1.72 -11.23 -0.23
C TYR A 226 -0.31 -10.88 -0.70
N ARG A 227 0.62 -11.80 -0.50
CA ARG A 227 1.95 -11.79 -1.13
C ARG A 227 1.88 -12.59 -2.41
N GLY A 228 2.27 -11.99 -3.53
CA GLY A 228 2.18 -12.63 -4.83
C GLY A 228 1.73 -11.72 -5.96
N TYR A 229 1.56 -12.31 -7.13
CA TYR A 229 1.29 -11.57 -8.36
C TYR A 229 -0.16 -11.15 -8.49
N VAL A 230 -0.35 -9.91 -8.96
CA VAL A 230 -1.63 -9.38 -9.38
C VAL A 230 -1.48 -8.62 -10.71
N THR A 231 -2.56 -8.52 -11.46
CA THR A 231 -2.63 -7.73 -12.69
C THR A 231 -3.75 -6.69 -12.65
N ARG A 232 -3.57 -5.59 -13.41
CA ARG A 232 -4.59 -4.56 -13.62
C ARG A 232 -4.44 -4.00 -15.03
N ALA A 233 -5.55 -3.77 -15.72
CA ALA A 233 -5.57 -3.12 -17.02
C ALA A 233 -6.35 -1.80 -16.95
N CYS A 234 -5.82 -0.73 -17.53
CA CYS A 234 -6.49 0.57 -17.63
C CYS A 234 -6.01 1.36 -18.86
N SER A 235 -6.59 2.54 -19.06
CA SER A 235 -6.17 3.46 -20.12
C SER A 235 -5.45 4.65 -19.48
N LEU A 236 -4.14 4.79 -19.71
CA LEU A 236 -3.36 5.96 -19.30
C LEU A 236 -3.04 6.86 -20.50
N LYS A 237 -2.84 8.15 -20.23
CA LYS A 237 -2.33 9.12 -21.20
C LYS A 237 -0.80 9.10 -21.27
N ASP A 238 -0.23 9.55 -22.38
CA ASP A 238 1.23 9.53 -22.64
C ASP A 238 2.06 10.34 -21.63
N ASP A 239 1.50 11.41 -21.07
CA ASP A 239 2.13 12.21 -20.02
C ASP A 239 2.20 11.45 -18.69
N VAL A 240 1.13 10.72 -18.33
CA VAL A 240 1.10 9.84 -17.15
C VAL A 240 2.02 8.62 -17.34
N LEU A 241 2.08 8.04 -18.54
CA LEU A 241 2.96 6.92 -18.87
C LEU A 241 4.45 7.26 -18.69
N LYS A 242 4.86 8.52 -18.93
CA LYS A 242 6.24 8.99 -18.72
C LYS A 242 6.68 8.99 -17.26
N LEU A 243 5.76 8.90 -16.29
CA LEU A 243 6.09 8.78 -14.87
C LEU A 243 6.62 7.38 -14.54
N TYR A 244 6.19 6.34 -15.27
CA TYR A 244 6.52 4.93 -15.03
C TYR A 244 7.85 4.49 -15.66
N MET A 245 8.92 5.22 -15.41
CA MET A 245 10.27 4.79 -15.80
C MET A 245 10.86 3.79 -14.78
N PRO A 246 11.75 2.87 -15.20
CA PRO A 246 12.54 2.06 -14.27
C PRO A 246 13.26 2.92 -13.22
N GLY A 247 13.05 2.58 -11.94
CA GLY A 247 13.57 3.34 -10.80
C GLY A 247 12.69 4.52 -10.36
N SER A 248 11.52 4.73 -10.97
CA SER A 248 10.47 5.62 -10.44
C SER A 248 9.73 4.97 -9.27
N LEU A 249 9.26 5.81 -8.34
CA LEU A 249 8.49 5.42 -7.18
C LEU A 249 7.10 6.08 -7.23
N ILE A 250 6.06 5.26 -7.40
CA ILE A 250 4.70 5.72 -7.68
C ILE A 250 3.77 5.36 -6.52
N ILE A 251 3.11 6.36 -5.93
CA ILE A 251 1.97 6.15 -5.02
C ILE A 251 0.68 6.06 -5.85
N TRP A 252 -0.22 5.14 -5.49
CA TRP A 252 -1.63 5.17 -5.89
C TRP A 252 -2.49 5.74 -4.76
N THR A 253 -3.13 6.89 -4.96
CA THR A 253 -3.80 7.68 -3.89
C THR A 253 -5.24 7.24 -3.61
N GLN A 254 -5.66 6.09 -4.13
CA GLN A 254 -7.04 5.58 -4.05
C GLN A 254 -7.05 4.06 -3.83
N PHE A 255 -8.20 3.53 -3.42
CA PHE A 255 -8.47 2.09 -3.39
C PHE A 255 -8.39 1.51 -4.81
N ASN A 256 -7.44 0.61 -5.06
CA ASN A 256 -7.19 0.05 -6.40
C ASN A 256 -7.36 -1.48 -6.42
N GLY A 257 -8.44 -1.92 -7.07
CA GLY A 257 -8.70 -3.34 -7.33
C GLY A 257 -7.79 -3.91 -8.43
N THR A 258 -7.32 -5.12 -8.21
CA THR A 258 -6.45 -5.89 -9.12
C THR A 258 -6.87 -7.35 -9.14
N PHE A 259 -6.60 -8.08 -10.22
CA PHE A 259 -6.92 -9.51 -10.33
C PHE A 259 -5.75 -10.36 -9.85
N LYS A 260 -6.00 -11.38 -9.02
CA LYS A 260 -4.97 -12.30 -8.53
C LYS A 260 -4.40 -13.18 -9.65
N GLY A 261 -3.08 -13.22 -9.77
CA GLY A 261 -2.35 -14.11 -10.67
C GLY A 261 -1.35 -13.39 -11.59
N LYS A 262 -0.62 -14.20 -12.37
CA LYS A 262 0.38 -13.73 -13.36
C LYS A 262 -0.26 -13.32 -14.70
N SER A 263 -1.39 -13.93 -15.04
CA SER A 263 -2.11 -13.65 -16.28
C SER A 263 -2.84 -12.32 -16.17
N VAL A 264 -2.73 -11.50 -17.21
CA VAL A 264 -3.76 -10.49 -17.49
C VAL A 264 -5.01 -11.26 -17.89
N LEU A 265 -6.17 -10.86 -17.38
CA LEU A 265 -7.45 -11.40 -17.86
C LEU A 265 -7.57 -11.09 -19.36
N ASN A 266 -7.52 -12.13 -20.19
CA ASN A 266 -7.69 -12.06 -21.64
C ASN A 266 -9.18 -11.90 -22.03
N ASP A 267 -10.00 -11.42 -21.12
CA ASP A 267 -11.39 -11.08 -21.37
C ASP A 267 -11.47 -9.85 -22.29
N PHE A 268 -12.53 -9.85 -23.10
CA PHE A 268 -12.84 -8.83 -24.10
C PHE A 268 -12.83 -7.39 -23.51
N ASP A 269 -13.11 -7.28 -22.23
CA ASP A 269 -13.28 -6.05 -21.46
C ASP A 269 -11.97 -5.33 -21.13
N PHE A 270 -10.84 -6.04 -21.22
CA PHE A 270 -9.51 -5.48 -20.95
C PHE A 270 -8.61 -5.42 -22.18
N ALA A 271 -8.93 -6.16 -23.24
CA ALA A 271 -8.15 -6.19 -24.49
C ALA A 271 -7.99 -4.81 -25.17
N HIS A 272 -8.95 -3.90 -24.97
CA HIS A 272 -8.93 -2.53 -25.53
C HIS A 272 -8.14 -1.51 -24.69
N ARG A 273 -7.54 -1.92 -23.57
CA ARG A 273 -6.76 -1.05 -22.69
C ARG A 273 -5.33 -0.89 -23.21
N ASN A 274 -4.74 0.30 -23.00
CA ASN A 274 -3.39 0.60 -23.45
C ASN A 274 -2.32 0.35 -22.36
N THR A 275 -2.71 0.07 -21.12
CA THR A 275 -1.77 -0.11 -20.01
C THR A 275 -2.13 -1.35 -19.20
N PHE A 276 -1.13 -2.21 -18.99
CA PHE A 276 -1.21 -3.43 -18.20
C PHE A 276 -0.16 -3.38 -17.09
N PHE A 277 -0.60 -3.34 -15.84
CA PHE A 277 0.27 -3.50 -14.69
C PHE A 277 0.40 -4.99 -14.36
N LYS A 278 1.64 -5.43 -14.17
CA LYS A 278 2.01 -6.67 -13.49
C LYS A 278 2.68 -6.26 -12.19
N ILE A 279 2.12 -6.67 -11.06
CA ILE A 279 2.55 -6.18 -9.74
C ILE A 279 2.85 -7.37 -8.84
N TYR A 280 3.97 -7.34 -8.13
CA TYR A 280 4.14 -8.18 -6.95
C TYR A 280 3.62 -7.44 -5.71
N SER A 281 2.50 -7.92 -5.18
CA SER A 281 1.85 -7.42 -3.97
C SER A 281 2.62 -7.89 -2.72
N LEU A 282 2.71 -7.02 -1.72
CA LEU A 282 3.19 -7.34 -0.37
C LEU A 282 2.10 -7.19 0.70
N THR A 283 1.20 -6.21 0.53
CA THR A 283 0.15 -5.84 1.52
C THR A 283 -1.23 -5.63 0.91
N GLY A 284 -1.44 -5.94 -0.39
CA GLY A 284 -2.78 -6.01 -0.99
C GLY A 284 -3.69 -7.00 -0.28
N ARG A 285 -5.01 -6.79 -0.29
CA ARG A 285 -5.97 -7.59 0.51
C ARG A 285 -6.89 -8.45 -0.38
N PRO A 286 -6.96 -9.79 -0.21
CA PRO A 286 -7.88 -10.62 -0.96
C PRO A 286 -9.32 -10.41 -0.49
N ILE A 287 -10.18 -9.88 -1.36
CA ILE A 287 -11.58 -9.54 -1.01
C ILE A 287 -12.64 -10.47 -1.62
N LYS A 288 -12.26 -11.47 -2.41
CA LYS A 288 -13.14 -12.48 -3.05
C LYS A 288 -14.29 -12.97 -2.16
N THR A 289 -14.00 -13.40 -0.94
CA THR A 289 -14.99 -13.92 0.04
C THR A 289 -16.09 -12.89 0.40
N PHE A 290 -15.72 -11.61 0.39
CA PHE A 290 -16.57 -10.47 0.76
C PHE A 290 -17.24 -9.83 -0.47
N SER A 291 -16.81 -10.18 -1.67
CA SER A 291 -17.36 -9.67 -2.93
C SER A 291 -18.73 -10.25 -3.24
N ASN A 292 -19.60 -9.44 -3.84
CA ASN A 292 -20.82 -9.94 -4.46
C ASN A 292 -20.54 -10.77 -5.73
N TYR A 293 -19.34 -10.62 -6.31
CA TYR A 293 -18.84 -11.36 -7.46
C TYR A 293 -17.83 -12.43 -6.98
N GLU A 294 -18.32 -13.63 -6.68
CA GLU A 294 -17.50 -14.72 -6.11
C GLU A 294 -16.45 -15.28 -7.11
N ASP A 295 -16.63 -15.01 -8.40
CA ASP A 295 -15.69 -15.37 -9.47
C ASP A 295 -14.51 -14.39 -9.57
N GLU A 296 -14.65 -13.16 -9.06
CA GLU A 296 -13.59 -12.15 -9.02
C GLU A 296 -12.61 -12.46 -7.87
N ASP A 297 -11.43 -12.98 -8.23
CA ASP A 297 -10.30 -13.15 -7.29
C ASP A 297 -9.59 -11.79 -7.09
N GLU A 298 -10.35 -10.79 -6.62
CA GLU A 298 -9.89 -9.41 -6.48
C GLU A 298 -8.97 -9.23 -5.26
N ILE A 299 -7.79 -8.66 -5.51
CA ILE A 299 -6.87 -8.14 -4.50
C ILE A 299 -7.00 -6.62 -4.50
N LEU A 300 -7.39 -6.05 -3.36
CA LEU A 300 -7.60 -4.62 -3.18
C LEU A 300 -6.40 -3.98 -2.49
N PHE A 301 -5.77 -3.01 -3.15
CA PHE A 301 -4.80 -2.11 -2.54
C PHE A 301 -5.50 -0.97 -1.82
N LEU A 302 -4.94 -0.59 -0.68
CA LEU A 302 -5.34 0.58 0.11
C LEU A 302 -4.85 1.87 -0.58
N PRO A 303 -5.46 3.03 -0.32
CA PRO A 303 -4.86 4.32 -0.65
C PRO A 303 -3.43 4.39 -0.10
N ASP A 304 -2.60 5.10 -0.85
CA ASP A 304 -1.19 5.40 -0.55
C ASP A 304 -0.25 4.18 -0.63
N SER A 305 -0.76 3.05 -1.17
CA SER A 305 0.06 1.92 -1.59
C SER A 305 1.12 2.40 -2.59
N THR A 306 2.39 2.09 -2.31
CA THR A 306 3.52 2.58 -3.11
C THR A 306 4.17 1.46 -3.90
N PHE A 307 4.59 1.76 -5.13
CA PHE A 307 5.12 0.82 -6.09
C PHE A 307 6.44 1.33 -6.67
N LEU A 308 7.48 0.50 -6.58
CA LEU A 308 8.73 0.69 -7.30
C LEU A 308 8.54 0.15 -8.72
N VAL A 309 8.80 0.99 -9.72
CA VAL A 309 8.73 0.60 -11.13
C VAL A 309 10.04 -0.08 -11.52
N LEU A 310 9.94 -1.33 -11.97
CA LEU A 310 11.08 -2.16 -12.34
C LEU A 310 11.33 -2.08 -13.85
N LYS A 311 10.28 -2.28 -14.66
CA LYS A 311 10.40 -2.38 -16.13
C LYS A 311 9.18 -1.79 -16.82
N HIS A 312 9.39 -1.07 -17.92
CA HIS A 312 8.35 -0.52 -18.79
C HIS A 312 8.59 -1.04 -20.21
N VAL A 313 7.67 -1.87 -20.71
CA VAL A 313 7.74 -2.46 -22.04
C VAL A 313 6.60 -1.90 -22.87
N ALA A 314 6.91 -1.15 -23.93
CA ALA A 314 5.93 -0.80 -24.96
C ALA A 314 5.82 -1.95 -25.98
N SER A 315 4.62 -2.15 -26.55
CA SER A 315 4.40 -3.05 -27.68
C SER A 315 5.16 -2.54 -28.91
N HIS A 316 5.33 -3.39 -29.93
CA HIS A 316 6.07 -3.04 -31.15
C HIS A 316 5.51 -1.79 -31.88
N HIS A 317 4.23 -1.45 -31.65
CA HIS A 317 3.59 -0.27 -32.22
C HIS A 317 3.42 0.89 -31.22
N GLY A 318 3.94 0.76 -29.99
CA GLY A 318 3.82 1.79 -28.95
C GLY A 318 2.40 2.00 -28.40
N THR A 319 1.43 1.17 -28.78
CA THR A 319 0.00 1.34 -28.46
C THR A 319 -0.43 0.64 -27.17
N GLN A 320 0.40 -0.25 -26.63
CA GLN A 320 0.14 -0.95 -25.38
C GLN A 320 1.41 -0.99 -24.55
N HIS A 321 1.28 -0.77 -23.24
CA HIS A 321 2.39 -0.71 -22.29
C HIS A 321 2.19 -1.76 -21.21
N THR A 322 3.22 -2.57 -20.94
CA THR A 322 3.29 -3.43 -19.77
C THR A 322 4.24 -2.80 -18.74
N LEU A 323 3.72 -2.59 -17.54
CA LEU A 323 4.42 -1.98 -16.41
C LEU A 323 4.65 -3.06 -15.34
N TYR A 324 5.91 -3.38 -15.07
CA TYR A 324 6.33 -4.33 -14.07
C TYR A 324 6.71 -3.56 -12.80
N MET A 325 6.03 -3.86 -11.71
CA MET A 325 6.20 -3.14 -10.45
C MET A 325 6.26 -4.08 -9.25
N ARG A 326 6.95 -3.65 -8.20
CA ARG A 326 6.92 -4.29 -6.89
C ARG A 326 6.33 -3.31 -5.88
N GLN A 327 5.38 -3.76 -5.07
CA GLN A 327 4.90 -2.95 -3.96
C GLN A 327 6.02 -2.79 -2.92
N VAL A 328 6.20 -1.59 -2.37
CA VAL A 328 7.22 -1.30 -1.36
C VAL A 328 6.64 -0.48 -0.21
N GLU A 329 7.11 -0.76 1.01
CA GLU A 329 6.67 -0.07 2.23
C GLU A 329 7.74 0.94 2.66
N LEU A 330 7.37 2.22 2.68
CA LEU A 330 8.31 3.35 2.79
C LEU A 330 8.30 4.04 4.16
N GLY A 331 7.49 3.57 5.11
CA GLY A 331 7.32 4.21 6.41
C GLY A 331 6.79 5.64 6.34
N LEU A 332 5.83 5.91 5.43
CA LEU A 332 5.21 7.22 5.27
C LEU A 332 4.04 7.47 6.26
N SER A 333 3.69 6.47 7.08
CA SER A 333 2.61 6.56 8.06
C SER A 333 3.05 7.21 9.38
N THR A 334 2.07 7.56 10.22
CA THR A 334 2.30 8.17 11.54
C THR A 334 3.19 7.29 12.43
N SER A 335 2.96 5.97 12.44
CA SER A 335 3.72 4.98 13.20
C SER A 335 4.23 3.88 12.28
N SER A 336 5.54 3.62 12.30
CA SER A 336 6.20 2.67 11.38
C SER A 336 7.07 1.67 12.13
N ILE A 337 7.10 0.43 11.65
CA ILE A 337 7.91 -0.65 12.20
C ILE A 337 8.76 -1.26 11.09
N LEU A 338 10.08 -1.28 11.27
CA LEU A 338 10.96 -2.09 10.45
C LEU A 338 11.09 -3.47 11.09
N TRP A 339 10.62 -4.51 10.41
CA TRP A 339 10.73 -5.90 10.85
C TRP A 339 11.71 -6.64 9.95
N VAL A 340 12.75 -7.23 10.54
CA VAL A 340 13.79 -7.97 9.83
C VAL A 340 13.83 -9.44 10.24
N ASP A 341 13.46 -10.33 9.32
CA ASP A 341 13.22 -11.76 9.57
C ASP A 341 13.36 -12.52 8.23
N ASP A 342 14.18 -13.57 8.16
CA ASP A 342 14.46 -14.28 6.90
C ASP A 342 13.29 -15.14 6.39
N ARG A 343 12.23 -15.24 7.18
CA ARG A 343 10.99 -15.90 6.84
C ARG A 343 9.86 -14.93 6.53
N ILE A 344 10.06 -13.61 6.60
CA ILE A 344 9.01 -12.57 6.48
C ILE A 344 8.16 -12.61 5.20
N PHE A 345 8.65 -13.24 4.13
CA PHE A 345 7.95 -13.42 2.86
C PHE A 345 7.55 -14.88 2.58
N LYS A 346 7.69 -15.81 3.54
CA LYS A 346 7.28 -17.21 3.41
C LYS A 346 5.81 -17.37 3.84
N ASP A 347 5.05 -18.17 3.10
CA ASP A 347 3.62 -18.41 3.38
C ASP A 347 3.36 -19.07 4.75
N ASP A 348 4.37 -19.74 5.32
CA ASP A 348 4.31 -20.40 6.63
C ASP A 348 4.86 -19.53 7.78
N TRP A 349 4.97 -18.22 7.56
CA TRP A 349 5.49 -17.27 8.56
C TRP A 349 4.44 -16.89 9.60
N ASN A 350 4.44 -17.64 10.70
CA ASN A 350 3.49 -17.49 11.82
C ASN A 350 3.41 -16.09 12.46
N ASN A 351 4.31 -15.15 12.15
CA ASN A 351 4.32 -13.82 12.76
C ASN A 351 3.44 -12.78 12.03
N GLU A 352 2.91 -13.06 10.84
CA GLU A 352 2.03 -12.11 10.12
C GLU A 352 0.78 -11.70 10.94
N GLU A 353 0.27 -12.61 11.77
CA GLU A 353 -0.90 -12.31 12.61
C GLU A 353 -0.64 -11.15 13.57
N TYR A 354 0.60 -10.95 14.02
CA TYR A 354 0.99 -9.81 14.86
C TYR A 354 0.96 -8.50 14.08
N MET A 355 1.36 -8.50 12.80
CA MET A 355 1.26 -7.32 11.93
C MET A 355 -0.21 -6.94 11.73
N THR A 356 -1.04 -7.90 11.31
CA THR A 356 -2.49 -7.70 11.10
C THR A 356 -3.18 -7.24 12.39
N TYR A 357 -2.81 -7.82 13.55
CA TYR A 357 -3.28 -7.39 14.86
C TYR A 357 -2.94 -5.92 15.14
N ALA A 358 -1.70 -5.50 14.92
CA ALA A 358 -1.27 -4.13 15.19
C ALA A 358 -1.97 -3.10 14.28
N GLU A 359 -2.04 -3.37 12.97
CA GLU A 359 -2.76 -2.50 12.02
C GLU A 359 -4.26 -2.39 12.37
N ALA A 360 -4.88 -3.47 12.85
CA ALA A 360 -6.30 -3.50 13.21
C ALA A 360 -6.62 -2.87 14.57
N LYS A 361 -5.67 -2.90 15.53
CA LYS A 361 -5.89 -2.51 16.93
C LYS A 361 -6.01 -1.01 17.13
N ASP A 362 -5.12 -0.23 16.51
CA ASP A 362 -5.10 1.22 16.63
C ASP A 362 -4.94 1.89 15.27
N LEU A 363 -6.07 2.00 14.57
CA LEU A 363 -6.17 2.67 13.29
C LEU A 363 -5.78 4.17 13.35
N LYS A 364 -5.89 4.82 14.52
CA LYS A 364 -5.49 6.23 14.74
C LYS A 364 -3.97 6.40 14.70
N LYS A 365 -3.20 5.35 15.03
CA LYS A 365 -1.74 5.33 14.85
C LYS A 365 -1.29 5.03 13.43
N ASN A 366 -2.17 4.52 12.55
CA ASN A 366 -1.86 4.11 11.17
C ASN A 366 -0.53 3.31 11.12
N ILE A 367 -0.46 2.23 11.90
CA ILE A 367 0.75 1.42 12.03
C ILE A 367 1.03 0.75 10.69
N ARG A 368 2.26 0.83 10.18
CA ARG A 368 2.71 0.15 8.94
C ARG A 368 4.02 -0.59 9.14
N PHE A 369 4.22 -1.66 8.36
CA PHE A 369 5.35 -2.57 8.48
C PHE A 369 6.26 -2.53 7.25
N ILE A 370 7.47 -2.00 7.42
CA ILE A 370 8.57 -2.16 6.47
C ILE A 370 9.15 -3.55 6.70
N GLN A 371 8.82 -4.48 5.80
CA GLN A 371 9.22 -5.89 5.87
C GLN A 371 10.57 -6.08 5.14
N LYS A 372 11.57 -6.69 5.78
CA LYS A 372 12.89 -6.97 5.17
C LYS A 372 13.40 -8.37 5.50
N SER A 373 13.98 -9.10 4.54
CA SER A 373 14.43 -10.49 4.78
C SER A 373 15.84 -10.59 5.37
N ASN A 374 16.65 -9.55 5.25
CA ASN A 374 18.07 -9.58 5.64
C ASN A 374 18.60 -8.20 6.07
N THR A 375 19.79 -8.21 6.65
CA THR A 375 20.49 -7.05 7.22
C THR A 375 20.82 -6.02 6.14
N ASP A 376 21.24 -6.43 4.94
CA ASP A 376 21.69 -5.50 3.91
C ASP A 376 20.53 -4.72 3.30
N ASN A 377 19.41 -5.40 2.99
CA ASN A 377 18.18 -4.75 2.53
C ASN A 377 17.58 -3.82 3.61
N ALA A 378 17.66 -4.21 4.89
CA ALA A 378 17.23 -3.36 6.00
C ALA A 378 18.14 -2.14 6.20
N LEU A 379 19.46 -2.30 6.16
CA LEU A 379 20.41 -1.17 6.28
C LEU A 379 20.36 -0.25 5.06
N SER A 380 20.15 -0.76 3.86
CA SER A 380 19.97 0.05 2.65
C SER A 380 18.69 0.89 2.72
N PHE A 381 17.58 0.31 3.19
CA PHE A 381 16.38 1.08 3.52
C PHE A 381 16.66 2.17 4.56
N LEU A 382 17.42 1.88 5.63
CA LEU A 382 17.79 2.87 6.64
C LEU A 382 18.73 3.97 6.11
N ARG A 383 19.56 3.68 5.09
CA ARG A 383 20.39 4.68 4.39
C ARG A 383 19.59 5.56 3.42
N SER A 384 18.48 5.06 2.87
CA SER A 384 17.60 5.81 1.97
C SER A 384 17.02 7.09 2.61
N PRO A 385 16.53 8.06 1.81
CA PRO A 385 15.83 9.23 2.31
C PRO A 385 14.60 8.89 3.18
N PHE A 386 13.96 7.75 2.95
CA PHE A 386 12.83 7.27 3.74
C PHE A 386 13.27 6.83 5.14
N GLY A 387 14.28 5.97 5.21
CA GLY A 387 14.86 5.52 6.47
C GLY A 387 15.43 6.66 7.31
N GLN A 388 16.20 7.58 6.71
CA GLN A 388 16.77 8.71 7.43
C GLN A 388 15.72 9.66 8.05
N ARG A 389 14.50 9.73 7.52
CA ARG A 389 13.40 10.53 8.11
C ARG A 389 12.84 9.92 9.41
N LEU A 390 12.94 8.60 9.55
CA LEU A 390 12.47 7.81 10.69
C LEU A 390 13.50 7.74 11.84
N LYS A 391 14.75 8.14 11.55
CA LYS A 391 15.87 8.19 12.49
C LYS A 391 15.52 8.94 13.76
N ASN A 392 15.62 8.25 14.89
CA ASN A 392 15.38 8.75 16.25
C ASN A 392 13.94 9.26 16.50
N ARG A 393 12.97 8.88 15.66
CA ARG A 393 11.54 9.08 15.93
C ARG A 393 11.03 8.08 16.96
N ASP A 394 10.29 8.56 17.94
CA ASP A 394 9.52 7.75 18.90
C ASP A 394 8.43 6.90 18.22
N THR A 395 7.89 7.39 17.09
CA THR A 395 6.96 6.65 16.23
C THR A 395 7.61 5.66 15.26
N PHE A 396 8.94 5.46 15.33
CA PHE A 396 9.64 4.42 14.57
C PHE A 396 10.31 3.38 15.48
N ARG A 397 9.95 2.12 15.26
CA ARG A 397 10.41 0.96 16.04
C ARG A 397 11.02 -0.11 15.14
N ILE A 398 11.89 -0.94 15.70
CA ILE A 398 12.59 -2.00 14.98
C ILE A 398 12.34 -3.34 15.67
N VAL A 399 11.97 -4.36 14.90
CA VAL A 399 11.87 -5.76 15.33
C VAL A 399 12.87 -6.58 14.51
N THR A 400 13.60 -7.50 15.13
CA THR A 400 14.52 -8.42 14.43
C THR A 400 14.54 -9.78 15.11
N ASP A 401 14.70 -10.86 14.32
CA ASP A 401 15.22 -12.13 14.85
C ASP A 401 16.75 -12.01 15.03
N MET A 402 17.30 -12.77 15.98
CA MET A 402 18.73 -12.96 16.18
C MET A 402 19.35 -13.92 15.15
N GLY A 403 18.67 -15.03 14.87
CA GLY A 403 19.14 -16.06 13.92
C GLY A 403 18.44 -15.93 12.58
N ARG A 404 19.18 -15.88 11.47
CA ARG A 404 18.61 -15.79 10.11
C ARG A 404 19.44 -16.64 9.14
N ASP A 405 18.85 -17.68 8.57
CA ASP A 405 19.57 -18.74 7.84
C ASP A 405 20.05 -18.29 6.45
N ASN A 406 19.44 -17.24 5.90
CA ASN A 406 19.87 -16.58 4.66
C ASN A 406 21.12 -15.69 4.82
N GLU A 407 21.69 -15.58 6.02
CA GLU A 407 22.85 -14.72 6.30
C GLU A 407 24.07 -15.48 6.82
N GLN A 408 25.25 -14.87 6.70
CA GLN A 408 26.52 -15.45 7.15
C GLN A 408 27.31 -14.48 8.06
N PRO A 409 27.63 -14.89 9.30
CA PRO A 409 27.11 -16.06 10.01
C PRO A 409 25.63 -15.87 10.41
N ALA A 410 24.85 -16.95 10.31
CA ALA A 410 23.41 -16.93 10.57
C ALA A 410 23.06 -16.63 12.04
N TYR A 411 23.85 -17.16 12.99
CA TYR A 411 23.49 -17.20 14.41
C TYR A 411 23.49 -15.85 15.14
N ASN A 412 24.12 -14.81 14.59
CA ASN A 412 24.24 -13.48 15.19
C ASN A 412 23.70 -12.36 14.28
N ALA A 413 22.92 -12.70 13.26
CA ALA A 413 22.43 -11.75 12.27
C ALA A 413 21.72 -10.55 12.89
N GLY A 414 20.84 -10.77 13.88
CA GLY A 414 20.18 -9.67 14.60
C GLY A 414 21.15 -8.74 15.34
N ALA A 415 22.23 -9.28 15.92
CA ALA A 415 23.26 -8.46 16.55
C ALA A 415 24.04 -7.65 15.50
N ARG A 416 24.46 -8.27 14.38
CA ARG A 416 25.11 -7.54 13.27
C ARG A 416 24.23 -6.42 12.71
N PHE A 417 22.92 -6.65 12.61
CA PHE A 417 21.96 -5.62 12.22
C PHE A 417 21.87 -4.48 13.24
N ILE A 418 21.73 -4.77 14.54
CA ILE A 418 21.73 -3.74 15.60
C ILE A 418 23.03 -2.94 15.62
N LYS A 419 24.17 -3.57 15.35
CA LYS A 419 25.45 -2.86 15.15
C LYS A 419 25.36 -1.87 13.99
N GLY A 420 24.88 -2.33 12.84
CA GLY A 420 24.69 -1.51 11.64
C GLY A 420 23.76 -0.29 11.85
N ILE A 421 22.61 -0.46 12.50
CA ILE A 421 21.68 0.68 12.74
C ILE A 421 22.31 1.72 13.67
N ARG A 422 23.08 1.30 14.67
CA ARG A 422 23.76 2.19 15.63
C ARG A 422 24.93 2.93 14.95
N MET A 423 25.67 2.26 14.05
CA MET A 423 26.66 2.91 13.17
C MET A 423 26.02 3.95 12.22
N LEU A 424 24.79 3.71 11.76
CA LEU A 424 24.00 4.71 11.01
C LEU A 424 23.41 5.82 11.90
N GLY A 425 23.65 5.80 13.22
CA GLY A 425 23.19 6.78 14.20
C GLY A 425 21.71 6.70 14.57
N PHE A 426 21.06 5.56 14.32
CA PHE A 426 19.71 5.28 14.79
C PHE A 426 19.78 4.77 16.24
N ASN A 427 19.11 5.48 17.15
CA ASN A 427 18.92 5.17 18.56
C ASN A 427 17.47 4.74 18.85
N ASN A 428 16.72 4.35 17.81
CA ASN A 428 15.36 3.86 17.93
C ASN A 428 15.29 2.58 18.78
N GLN A 429 14.14 2.38 19.43
CA GLN A 429 13.83 1.19 20.21
C GLN A 429 13.84 -0.07 19.34
N CYS A 430 14.53 -1.09 19.82
CA CYS A 430 14.76 -2.35 19.12
C CYS A 430 14.27 -3.52 19.98
N LEU A 431 13.37 -4.35 19.44
CA LEU A 431 12.93 -5.59 20.05
C LEU A 431 13.55 -6.78 19.30
N VAL A 432 14.30 -7.60 20.02
CA VAL A 432 14.82 -8.88 19.53
C VAL A 432 13.85 -9.98 19.99
N PHE A 433 13.01 -10.43 19.06
CA PHE A 433 11.99 -11.45 19.32
C PHE A 433 12.51 -12.82 18.88
N VAL A 434 12.63 -13.75 19.82
CA VAL A 434 13.39 -14.99 19.65
C VAL A 434 12.76 -16.18 20.38
N GLY A 435 13.09 -17.40 19.96
CA GLY A 435 12.71 -18.63 20.68
C GLY A 435 13.58 -18.95 21.92
N ASN A 436 14.75 -18.33 22.08
CA ASN A 436 15.63 -18.55 23.23
C ASN A 436 16.28 -17.23 23.69
N LYS A 437 15.80 -16.71 24.84
CA LYS A 437 16.25 -15.44 25.42
C LYS A 437 17.71 -15.50 25.89
N GLU A 438 18.08 -16.48 26.70
CA GLU A 438 19.41 -16.56 27.34
C GLU A 438 20.55 -16.65 26.29
N ARG A 439 20.39 -17.51 25.27
CA ARG A 439 21.33 -17.61 24.15
C ARG A 439 21.50 -16.28 23.44
N THR A 440 20.39 -15.58 23.22
CA THR A 440 20.34 -14.30 22.50
C THR A 440 20.98 -13.17 23.31
N GLU A 441 20.71 -13.10 24.61
CA GLU A 441 21.37 -12.15 25.52
C GLU A 441 22.88 -12.40 25.60
N LYS A 442 23.33 -13.67 25.61
CA LYS A 442 24.76 -14.01 25.53
C LYS A 442 25.40 -13.50 24.23
N ILE A 443 24.75 -13.69 23.08
CA ILE A 443 25.22 -13.20 21.77
C ILE A 443 25.30 -11.67 21.78
N ILE A 444 24.23 -10.98 22.20
CA ILE A 444 24.19 -9.52 22.30
C ILE A 444 25.29 -8.97 23.21
N ASN A 445 25.53 -9.60 24.36
CA ASN A 445 26.59 -9.18 25.28
C ASN A 445 28.01 -9.43 24.75
N THR A 446 28.17 -10.30 23.74
CA THR A 446 29.45 -10.63 23.10
C THR A 446 29.73 -9.76 21.87
N GLU A 447 28.72 -9.53 21.04
CA GLU A 447 28.84 -8.90 19.71
C GLU A 447 28.67 -7.37 19.76
N LEU A 448 27.94 -6.85 20.76
CA LEU A 448 27.59 -5.44 20.89
C LEU A 448 28.21 -4.82 22.14
N ASP A 449 28.68 -3.56 22.04
CA ASP A 449 29.14 -2.78 23.18
C ASP A 449 27.97 -2.19 24.02
N ALA A 450 28.31 -1.49 25.11
CA ALA A 450 27.30 -0.92 26.02
C ALA A 450 26.41 0.18 25.39
N HIS A 451 26.92 0.93 24.41
CA HIS A 451 26.18 1.95 23.68
C HIS A 451 25.33 1.32 22.57
N GLU A 452 25.87 0.35 21.83
CA GLU A 452 25.15 -0.40 20.79
C GLU A 452 23.93 -1.13 21.37
N ARG A 453 24.06 -1.70 22.58
CA ARG A 453 22.96 -2.36 23.32
C ARG A 453 21.89 -1.40 23.84
N GLN A 454 22.11 -0.08 23.87
CA GLN A 454 21.13 0.87 24.37
C GLN A 454 19.80 0.76 23.58
N PHE A 455 18.66 0.91 24.25
CA PHE A 455 17.32 0.77 23.69
C PHE A 455 17.01 -0.59 23.02
N THR A 456 17.74 -1.65 23.37
CA THR A 456 17.49 -3.03 22.88
C THR A 456 16.87 -3.88 23.99
N LYS A 457 15.72 -4.51 23.73
CA LYS A 457 15.09 -5.52 24.60
C LYS A 457 15.08 -6.88 23.91
N VAL A 458 15.43 -7.94 24.63
CA VAL A 458 15.27 -9.34 24.18
C VAL A 458 14.02 -9.93 24.82
N THR A 459 13.16 -10.57 24.03
CA THR A 459 12.00 -11.29 24.57
C THR A 459 11.65 -12.56 23.79
N VAL A 460 10.98 -13.46 24.51
CA VAL A 460 10.26 -14.64 23.99
C VAL A 460 8.74 -14.46 24.10
N SER A 461 8.28 -13.33 24.66
CA SER A 461 6.87 -13.10 24.97
C SER A 461 6.12 -12.45 23.81
N SER A 462 5.06 -13.12 23.34
CA SER A 462 4.10 -12.57 22.37
C SER A 462 3.40 -11.31 22.87
N ASP A 463 3.24 -11.12 24.18
CA ASP A 463 2.59 -9.95 24.75
C ASP A 463 3.53 -8.74 24.80
N ASP A 464 4.82 -8.97 25.07
CA ASP A 464 5.86 -7.94 24.87
C ASP A 464 5.89 -7.49 23.41
N LEU A 465 5.88 -8.44 22.47
CA LEU A 465 5.85 -8.16 21.04
C LEU A 465 4.61 -7.34 20.66
N LYS A 466 3.40 -7.80 21.05
CA LYS A 466 2.13 -7.09 20.80
C LYS A 466 2.14 -5.68 21.36
N SER A 467 2.57 -5.48 22.60
CA SER A 467 2.65 -4.16 23.22
C SER A 467 3.66 -3.24 22.53
N PHE A 468 4.79 -3.81 22.09
CA PHE A 468 5.82 -3.09 21.37
C PHE A 468 5.37 -2.63 19.98
N ILE A 469 4.78 -3.52 19.17
CA ILE A 469 4.30 -3.18 17.82
C ILE A 469 3.01 -2.36 17.82
N SER A 470 2.24 -2.39 18.91
CA SER A 470 1.03 -1.55 19.08
C SER A 470 1.35 -0.14 19.62
N PHE A 471 2.62 0.17 19.88
CA PHE A 471 3.07 1.41 20.52
C PHE A 471 2.34 1.69 21.85
N GLU A 472 2.17 0.67 22.70
CA GLU A 472 1.51 0.80 24.01
C GLU A 472 2.48 1.00 25.16
N SER A 473 3.65 0.37 25.08
CA SER A 473 4.75 0.53 26.03
C SER A 473 5.97 1.15 25.35
N THR A 474 6.78 1.88 26.11
CA THR A 474 8.18 2.16 25.77
C THR A 474 9.06 1.05 26.35
N LEU A 475 10.14 0.70 25.65
CA LEU A 475 11.23 -0.13 26.18
C LEU A 475 11.99 0.60 27.30
#